data_AF-A0AB39VDP5-F1
#
_entry.id   AF-A0AB39VDP5-F1
#
_cell.length_a   1.000
_cell.length_b   1.000
_cell.length_c   1.000
_cell.angle_alpha   90.00
_cell.angle_beta   90.00
_cell.angle_gamma   90.00
#
_symmetry.space_group_name_H-M   'P 1'
#
loop_
_entity.id
_entity.type
_entity.pdbx_description
1 polymer ?
#
loop_
_entity_poly.entity_id
_entity_poly.type
_entity_poly.pdbx_seq_one_letter_code
_entity_poly.pdbx_strand_id
1 'polypeptide(L)' 'MIKYGEIHKIKIQNEIRFIAKIYINGEEIEDESFSSPTFEETAKHVLKDCVISSYINMAEMERQ' A
#
# COMPACT_ATOMS: atom_id res chain seq x y z
N MET A 1 -13.98 5.16 14.56
CA MET A 1 -13.92 3.99 13.66
C MET A 1 -12.48 3.90 13.16
N ILE A 2 -11.76 2.82 13.47
CA ILE A 2 -10.33 2.72 13.14
C ILE A 2 -10.21 2.31 11.68
N LYS A 3 -9.42 3.06 10.91
CA LYS A 3 -9.04 2.71 9.55
C LYS A 3 -7.69 1.99 9.57
N TYR A 4 -7.57 0.93 8.78
CA TYR A 4 -6.33 0.18 8.60
C TYR A 4 -5.83 0.34 7.17
N GLY A 5 -4.53 0.62 7.01
CA GLY A 5 -3.89 0.73 5.71
C GLY A 5 -3.00 -0.47 5.43
N GLU A 6 -3.14 -1.08 4.26
CA GLU A 6 -2.13 -1.99 3.70
C GLU A 6 -1.37 -1.28 2.58
N ILE A 7 -0.06 -1.50 2.50
CA ILE A 7 0.75 -0.97 1.40
C ILE A 7 1.31 -2.12 0.58
N HIS A 8 0.96 -2.14 -0.69
CA HIS A 8 1.35 -3.15 -1.67
C HIS A 8 2.41 -2.57 -2.60
N LYS A 9 3.63 -3.12 -2.56
CA LYS A 9 4.68 -2.79 -3.53
C LYS A 9 4.54 -3.65 -4.76
N ILE A 10 4.46 -3.02 -5.93
CA ILE A 10 4.30 -3.68 -7.22
C ILE A 10 5.46 -3.25 -8.13
N LYS A 11 5.97 -4.18 -8.93
CA LYS A 11 6.94 -3.87 -9.98
C LYS A 11 6.30 -4.18 -11.33
N ILE A 12 6.17 -3.17 -12.17
CA ILE A 12 5.65 -3.30 -13.53
C ILE A 12 6.79 -2.94 -14.46
N GLN A 13 7.26 -3.92 -15.24
CA GLN A 13 8.48 -3.81 -16.03
C GLN A 13 9.68 -3.39 -15.16
N ASN A 14 10.10 -2.12 -15.22
CA ASN A 14 11.20 -1.58 -14.43
C ASN A 14 10.79 -0.43 -13.50
N GLU A 15 9.49 -0.16 -13.38
CA GLU A 15 8.93 0.84 -12.46
C GLU A 15 8.43 0.17 -11.18
N ILE A 16 8.75 0.77 -10.03
CA ILE A 16 8.19 0.41 -8.74
C ILE A 16 7.01 1.34 -8.47
N ARG A 17 5.88 0.77 -8.08
CA ARG A 17 4.68 1.50 -7.65
C ARG A 17 4.24 0.99 -6.28
N PHE A 18 3.59 1.85 -5.52
CA PHE A 18 3.00 1.49 -4.24
C PHE A 18 1.49 1.75 -4.30
N ILE A 19 0.71 0.74 -3.92
CA ILE A 19 -0.74 0.86 -3.78
C ILE A 19 -1.07 0.81 -2.30
N ALA A 20 -1.74 1.82 -1.80
CA ALA A 20 -2.31 1.82 -0.47
C ALA A 20 -3.76 1.36 -0.55
N LYS A 21 -4.14 0.41 0.30
CA LYS A 21 -5.51 -0.06 0.45
C LYS A 21 -6.00 0.25 1.85
N ILE A 22 -7.15 0.89 1.96
CA ILE A 22 -7.71 1.32 3.24
C ILE A 22 -8.91 0.44 3.58
N TYR A 23 -8.92 -0.07 4.81
CA TYR A 23 -9.93 -0.96 5.34
C TYR A 23 -10.59 -0.38 6.58
N ILE A 24 -11.89 -0.62 6.72
CA ILE A 24 -12.62 -0.36 7.96
C ILE A 24 -13.42 -1.59 8.33
N ASN A 25 -13.28 -2.06 9.57
CA ASN A 25 -13.93 -3.29 10.05
C ASN A 25 -13.67 -4.52 9.14
N GLY A 26 -12.56 -4.53 8.39
CA GLY A 26 -12.22 -5.59 7.44
C GLY A 26 -12.77 -5.41 6.03
N GLU A 27 -13.55 -4.35 5.76
CA GLU A 27 -14.04 -4.02 4.42
C GLU A 27 -13.11 -3.01 3.74
N GLU A 28 -12.70 -3.29 2.50
CA GLU A 28 -11.93 -2.35 1.67
C GLU A 28 -12.84 -1.17 1.29
N ILE A 29 -12.41 0.05 1.61
CA ILE A 29 -13.21 1.26 1.33
C ILE A 29 -12.59 2.16 0.27
N GLU A 30 -11.26 2.10 0.08
CA GLU A 30 -10.52 3.02 -0.77
C GLU A 30 -9.18 2.40 -1.18
N ASP A 31 -8.77 2.66 -2.42
CA ASP A 31 -7.44 2.33 -2.94
C ASP A 31 -6.79 3.56 -3.56
N GLU A 32 -5.54 3.84 -3.18
CA GLU A 32 -4.75 4.94 -3.72
C GLU A 32 -3.45 4.39 -4.33
N SER A 33 -3.18 4.79 -5.57
CA SER A 33 -1.98 4.39 -6.29
C SER A 33 -0.98 5.53 -6.33
N PHE A 34 0.22 5.27 -5.82
CA PHE A 34 1.31 6.22 -5.77
C PHE A 34 2.38 5.84 -6.79
N SER A 35 2.72 6.81 -7.63
CA SER A 35 3.85 6.73 -8.56
C SER A 35 5.19 7.10 -7.91
N SER A 36 5.20 7.49 -6.62
CA SER A 36 6.44 7.81 -5.91
C SER A 36 7.31 6.56 -5.71
N PRO A 37 8.65 6.68 -5.83
CA PRO A 37 9.56 5.54 -5.71
C PRO A 37 9.77 5.03 -4.29
N THR A 38 9.20 5.66 -3.24
CA THR A 38 9.51 5.29 -1.84
C THR A 38 8.28 4.90 -1.01
N PHE A 39 8.45 3.85 -0.20
CA PHE A 39 7.48 3.41 0.79
C PHE A 39 7.20 4.50 1.83
N GLU A 40 8.22 5.25 2.25
CA GLU A 40 8.09 6.24 3.33
C GLU A 40 7.17 7.41 2.94
N GLU A 41 7.26 7.92 1.72
CA GLU A 41 6.34 8.96 1.25
C GLU A 41 4.90 8.46 1.17
N THR A 42 4.69 7.28 0.60
CA THR A 42 3.38 6.63 0.54
C THR A 42 2.82 6.39 1.93
N ALA A 43 3.63 5.85 2.84
CA ALA A 43 3.24 5.62 4.23
C ALA A 43 2.87 6.92 4.93
N LYS A 44 3.64 8.02 4.78
CA LYS A 44 3.29 9.33 5.34
C LYS A 44 1.96 9.87 4.83
N HIS A 45 1.61 9.60 3.56
CA HIS A 45 0.34 10.02 3.00
C HIS A 45 -0.83 9.26 3.66
N VAL A 46 -0.70 7.94 3.74
CA VAL A 46 -1.74 7.02 4.25
C VAL A 46 -1.88 7.07 5.77
N LEU A 47 -0.78 7.28 6.50
CA LEU A 47 -0.72 7.32 7.97
C LEU A 47 -1.43 8.54 8.60
N LYS A 48 -1.79 9.55 7.81
CA LYS A 48 -2.53 10.71 8.35
C LYS A 48 -3.87 10.32 8.96
N ASP A 49 -4.53 9.30 8.39
CA ASP A 49 -5.89 8.91 8.77
C ASP A 49 -6.05 7.39 9.04
N CYS A 50 -4.98 6.60 8.88
CA CYS A 50 -5.01 5.13 8.98
C CYS A 50 -3.84 4.56 9.80
N VAL A 51 -4.07 3.43 10.49
CA VAL A 51 -2.99 2.62 11.09
C VAL A 51 -2.49 1.64 10.05
N ILE A 52 -1.19 1.65 9.72
CA ILE A 52 -0.65 0.64 8.80
C ILE A 52 -0.66 -0.73 9.48
N SER A 53 -1.41 -1.67 8.91
CA SER A 53 -1.52 -3.04 9.41
C SER A 53 -0.49 -3.97 8.76
N SER A 54 -0.14 -3.73 7.50
CA SER A 54 0.69 -4.63 6.70
C SER A 54 1.44 -3.92 5.57
N TYR A 55 2.58 -4.49 5.20
CA TYR A 55 3.33 -4.16 3.99
C TYR A 55 3.56 -5.44 3.18
N ILE A 56 3.09 -5.45 1.94
CA ILE A 56 3.07 -6.62 1.07
C ILE A 56 3.96 -6.32 -0.14
N ASN A 57 5.05 -7.07 -0.30
CA ASN A 57 5.93 -6.94 -1.45
C ASN A 57 5.51 -7.89 -2.59
N MET A 58 4.63 -7.42 -3.48
CA MET A 58 4.22 -8.19 -4.65
C MET A 58 5.25 -8.16 -5.80
N ALA A 59 6.24 -7.25 -5.75
CA ALA A 59 7.33 -7.21 -6.72
C ALA A 59 8.24 -8.45 -6.65
N GLU A 60 8.23 -9.19 -5.54
CA GLU A 60 9.04 -10.39 -5.34
C GLU A 60 8.28 -11.69 -5.60
N MET A 61 7.01 -11.65 -6.02
CA MET A 61 6.24 -12.85 -6.39
C MET A 61 6.54 -13.35 -7.82
N GLU A 62 7.82 -13.44 -8.18
CA GLU A 62 8.23 -14.42 -9.18
C GLU A 62 8.12 -15.81 -8.53
N ARG A 63 7.07 -16.55 -8.93
CA ARG A 63 6.84 -17.94 -8.50
C ARG A 63 8.08 -18.78 -8.85
N GLN A 64 8.73 -19.37 -7.84
CA GLN A 64 9.63 -20.51 -8.03
C GLN A 64 8.85 -21.72 -8.55
#